data_AF-A0A7D5N6L2-F1
#
_entry.id   AF-A0A7D5N6L2-F1
#
_cell.length_a   1.000
_cell.length_b   1.000
_cell.length_c   1.000
_cell.angle_alpha   90.00
_cell.angle_beta   90.00
_cell.angle_gamma   90.00
#
_symmetry.space_group_name_H-M   'P 1'
#
loop_
_entity.id
_entity.type
_entity.pdbx_description
1 polymer ?
#
loop_
_entity_poly.entity_id
_entity_poly.type
_entity_poly.pdbx_seq_one_letter_code
_entity_poly.pdbx_strand_id
1 'polypeptide(L)'
;MENPEAFVRIEKASTQESKRFPVLDLNRADTGDLVQLPMIGSRTAQQIVEYRDQLGGYVRINQVMELYGMERSRWDRFSPYLSIRKTSIRTLNLNTATFSELNAHPYLKGPLAQAICDLRKQKNYHFNSVEELREIPLMNAELFRKIAPYITVN
;
A
#
# COMPACT_ATOMS: atom_id res chain seq x y z
N MET A 1 4.13 72.33 22.52
CA MET A 1 4.78 71.88 21.28
C MET A 1 4.73 70.37 21.28
N GLU A 2 4.07 69.83 20.28
CA GLU A 2 3.63 68.45 20.15
C GLU A 2 4.79 67.48 19.98
N ASN A 3 4.63 66.27 20.51
CA ASN A 3 5.47 65.11 20.20
C ASN A 3 4.67 64.19 19.26
N PRO A 4 4.97 64.14 17.95
CA PRO A 4 4.23 63.30 17.02
C PRO A 4 4.88 61.91 16.89
N GLU A 5 4.08 60.92 17.30
CA GLU A 5 3.99 59.56 16.75
C GLU A 5 5.17 58.59 16.96
N ALA A 6 5.14 57.92 18.11
CA ALA A 6 5.71 56.59 18.25
C ALA A 6 4.81 55.57 17.52
N PHE A 7 5.23 55.13 16.33
CA PHE A 7 4.59 54.03 15.62
C PHE A 7 4.74 52.72 16.41
N VAL A 8 3.68 52.30 17.09
CA VAL A 8 3.58 50.97 17.68
C VAL A 8 3.46 49.95 16.56
N ARG A 9 4.56 49.25 16.30
CA ARG A 9 4.60 48.10 15.39
C ARG A 9 3.86 46.94 16.08
N ILE A 10 2.60 46.71 15.71
CA ILE A 10 1.86 45.52 16.16
C ILE A 10 2.46 44.32 15.43
N GLU A 11 3.43 43.66 16.04
CA GLU A 11 3.83 42.31 15.64
C GLU A 11 2.66 41.37 15.93
N LYS A 12 1.87 41.04 14.90
CA LYS A 12 0.95 39.91 14.97
C LYS A 12 1.79 38.63 15.04
N ALA A 13 2.07 38.17 16.25
CA ALA A 13 2.49 36.80 16.48
C ALA A 13 1.36 35.88 16.01
N SER A 14 1.49 35.34 14.79
CA SER A 14 0.64 34.26 14.32
C SER A 14 1.06 33.00 15.06
N THR A 15 0.38 32.70 16.15
CA THR A 15 0.45 31.38 16.78
C THR A 15 -0.18 30.40 15.81
N GLN A 16 0.61 29.85 14.89
CA GLN A 16 0.16 28.76 14.02
C GLN A 16 -0.13 27.55 14.90
N GLU A 17 -1.40 27.28 15.17
CA GLU A 17 -1.82 25.98 15.67
C GLU A 17 -1.33 24.92 14.67
N SER A 18 -0.38 24.08 15.10
CA SER A 18 0.09 22.97 14.28
C SER A 18 -1.09 22.03 14.03
N LYS A 19 -1.61 22.01 12.81
CA LYS A 19 -2.70 21.11 12.40
C LYS A 19 -2.30 19.68 12.77
N ARG A 20 -3.02 19.06 13.71
CA ARG A 20 -2.83 17.66 14.10
C ARG A 20 -3.55 16.77 13.10
N PHE A 21 -2.85 15.81 12.52
CA PHE A 21 -3.42 14.83 11.60
C PHE A 21 -3.78 13.53 12.36
N PRO A 22 -4.88 12.85 11.98
CA PRO A 22 -5.24 11.57 12.59
C PRO A 22 -4.25 10.48 12.18
N VAL A 23 -4.01 9.51 13.07
CA VAL A 23 -3.30 8.28 12.70
C VAL A 23 -4.31 7.29 12.14
N LEU A 24 -4.12 6.89 10.88
CA LEU A 24 -5.04 6.04 10.14
C LEU A 24 -4.50 4.61 10.02
N ASP A 25 -5.39 3.64 10.14
CA ASP A 25 -5.08 2.25 9.81
C ASP A 25 -5.26 2.06 8.31
N LEU A 26 -4.17 1.81 7.59
CA LEU A 26 -4.14 1.73 6.13
C LEU A 26 -5.07 0.63 5.58
N ASN A 27 -5.30 -0.42 6.37
CA ASN A 27 -6.18 -1.53 5.98
C ASN A 27 -7.66 -1.28 6.29
N ARG A 28 -8.01 -0.16 6.93
CA ARG A 28 -9.39 0.17 7.31
C ARG A 28 -9.85 1.55 6.83
N ALA A 29 -8.92 2.48 6.67
CA ALA A 29 -9.22 3.84 6.26
C ALA A 29 -9.91 3.86 4.89
N ASP A 30 -10.97 4.64 4.78
CA ASP A 30 -11.60 4.93 3.49
C ASP A 30 -10.94 6.13 2.81
N THR A 31 -11.45 6.53 1.64
CA THR A 31 -10.90 7.68 0.91
C THR A 31 -11.13 9.00 1.65
N GLY A 32 -12.23 9.12 2.40
CA GLY A 32 -12.57 10.29 3.21
C GLY A 32 -11.65 10.47 4.42
N ASP A 33 -11.22 9.37 5.03
CA ASP A 33 -10.17 9.37 6.05
C ASP A 33 -8.84 9.84 5.45
N LEU A 34 -8.42 9.21 4.36
CA LEU A 34 -7.11 9.43 3.76
C LEU A 34 -6.89 10.87 3.26
N VAL A 35 -7.92 11.52 2.70
CA VAL A 35 -7.80 12.92 2.24
C VAL A 35 -7.60 13.93 3.37
N GLN A 36 -7.77 13.53 4.63
CA GLN A 36 -7.46 14.40 5.77
C GLN A 36 -5.94 14.55 5.97
N LEU A 37 -5.14 13.60 5.47
CA LEU A 37 -3.69 13.61 5.58
C LEU A 37 -3.04 14.62 4.62
N PRO A 38 -1.90 15.21 5.00
CA PRO A 38 -1.22 16.18 4.15
C PRO A 38 -0.76 15.52 2.85
N MET A 39 -0.85 16.26 1.74
CA MET A 39 -0.43 15.80 0.41
C MET A 39 -1.22 14.62 -0.17
N ILE A 40 -2.29 14.16 0.48
CA ILE A 40 -3.20 13.15 -0.07
C ILE A 40 -4.45 13.84 -0.63
N GLY A 41 -4.53 13.92 -1.95
CA GLY A 41 -5.76 14.31 -2.65
C GLY A 41 -6.62 13.09 -2.99
N SER A 42 -7.83 13.32 -3.50
CA SER A 42 -8.81 12.27 -3.81
C SER A 42 -8.25 11.15 -4.70
N ARG A 43 -7.43 11.50 -5.70
CA ARG A 43 -6.77 10.52 -6.58
C ARG A 43 -5.83 9.58 -5.81
N THR A 44 -4.98 10.13 -4.95
CA THR A 44 -4.03 9.32 -4.17
C THR A 44 -4.77 8.47 -3.14
N ALA A 45 -5.79 9.02 -2.49
CA ALA A 45 -6.64 8.26 -1.58
C ALA A 45 -7.29 7.06 -2.29
N GLN A 46 -7.84 7.28 -3.48
CA GLN A 46 -8.41 6.22 -4.32
C GLN A 46 -7.37 5.16 -4.69
N GLN A 47 -6.18 5.57 -5.15
CA GLN A 47 -5.09 4.64 -5.48
C GLN A 47 -4.68 3.78 -4.28
N ILE A 48 -4.61 4.37 -3.07
CA ILE A 48 -4.27 3.63 -1.84
C ILE A 48 -5.31 2.55 -1.55
N VAL A 49 -6.60 2.88 -1.67
CA VAL A 49 -7.72 1.96 -1.45
C VAL A 49 -7.77 0.86 -2.52
N GLU A 50 -7.68 1.21 -3.79
CA GLU A 50 -7.69 0.24 -4.89
C GLU A 50 -6.50 -0.74 -4.78
N TYR A 51 -5.33 -0.23 -4.43
CA TYR A 51 -4.14 -1.06 -4.28
C TYR A 51 -4.19 -1.94 -3.03
N ARG A 52 -4.77 -1.46 -1.92
CA ARG A 52 -5.08 -2.31 -0.75
C ARG A 52 -5.94 -3.49 -1.19
N ASP A 53 -6.98 -3.20 -1.95
CA ASP A 53 -7.97 -4.19 -2.36
C ASP A 53 -7.35 -5.20 -3.34
N GLN A 54 -6.45 -4.76 -4.24
CA GLN A 54 -5.69 -5.64 -5.13
C GLN A 54 -4.67 -6.52 -4.37
N LEU A 55 -3.96 -5.96 -3.39
CA LEU A 55 -3.05 -6.72 -2.52
C LEU A 55 -3.80 -7.74 -1.66
N GLY A 56 -5.04 -7.45 -1.27
CA GLY A 56 -5.71 -8.16 -0.19
C GLY A 56 -5.38 -7.61 1.21
N GLY A 57 -4.79 -6.41 1.26
CA GLY A 57 -4.35 -5.74 2.48
C GLY A 57 -2.86 -5.41 2.45
N TYR A 58 -2.48 -4.26 3.01
CA TYR A 58 -1.09 -3.91 3.22
C TYR A 58 -0.50 -4.73 4.37
N VAL A 59 0.66 -5.34 4.12
CA VAL A 59 1.49 -5.98 5.15
C VAL A 59 2.59 -5.06 5.66
N ARG A 60 2.98 -4.06 4.86
CA ARG A 60 3.95 -3.03 5.22
C ARG A 60 3.47 -1.67 4.72
N ILE A 61 3.65 -0.65 5.56
CA ILE A 61 3.23 0.72 5.28
C ILE A 61 3.92 1.23 3.99
N ASN A 62 5.19 0.88 3.78
CA ASN A 62 5.97 1.32 2.63
C ASN A 62 5.51 0.77 1.27
N GLN A 63 4.60 -0.21 1.20
CA GLN A 63 4.03 -0.66 -0.07
C GLN A 63 3.23 0.44 -0.78
N VAL A 64 2.75 1.46 -0.06
CA VAL A 64 2.15 2.67 -0.65
C VAL A 64 3.11 3.40 -1.59
N MET A 65 4.43 3.26 -1.40
CA MET A 65 5.45 3.82 -2.29
C MET A 65 5.47 3.15 -3.67
N GLU A 66 4.83 2.00 -3.83
CA GLU A 66 4.75 1.28 -5.11
C GLU A 66 3.63 1.85 -6.01
N LEU A 67 2.80 2.77 -5.49
CA LEU A 67 1.78 3.47 -6.25
C LEU A 67 2.40 4.39 -7.30
N TYR A 68 1.79 4.42 -8.48
CA TYR A 68 2.21 5.30 -9.56
C TYR A 68 2.21 6.77 -9.13
N GLY A 69 3.33 7.44 -9.37
CA GLY A 69 3.53 8.85 -9.08
C GLY A 69 3.79 9.16 -7.61
N MET A 70 4.01 8.17 -6.74
CA MET A 70 4.35 8.38 -5.33
C MET A 70 5.81 8.82 -5.16
N GLU A 71 6.03 10.11 -4.91
CA GLU A 71 7.36 10.67 -4.65
C GLU A 71 7.74 10.59 -3.17
N ARG A 72 9.04 10.41 -2.89
CA ARG A 72 9.57 10.36 -1.51
C ARG A 72 9.24 11.62 -0.70
N SER A 73 9.38 12.79 -1.32
CA SER A 73 9.02 14.08 -0.69
C SER A 73 7.58 14.13 -0.21
N ARG A 74 6.66 13.48 -0.94
CA ARG A 74 5.24 13.39 -0.58
C ARG A 74 5.00 12.38 0.53
N TRP A 75 5.60 11.20 0.39
CA TRP A 75 5.54 10.12 1.35
C TRP A 75 5.97 10.53 2.75
N ASP A 76 7.08 11.24 2.86
CA ASP A 76 7.63 11.67 4.15
C ASP A 76 6.66 12.61 4.90
N ARG A 77 5.71 13.25 4.21
CA ARG A 77 4.72 14.15 4.81
C ARG A 77 3.55 13.43 5.45
N PHE A 78 3.13 12.27 4.94
CA PHE A 78 1.94 11.58 5.44
C PHE A 78 2.22 10.22 6.09
N SER A 79 3.34 9.57 5.77
CA SER A 79 3.67 8.25 6.31
C SER A 79 3.73 8.14 7.84
N PRO A 80 4.12 9.18 8.61
CA PRO A 80 4.06 9.12 10.08
C PRO A 80 2.64 8.97 10.64
N TYR A 81 1.62 9.28 9.83
CA TYR A 81 0.22 9.17 10.20
C TYR A 81 -0.44 7.88 9.70
N LEU A 82 0.35 6.97 9.12
CA LEU A 82 -0.13 5.66 8.71
C LEU A 82 0.29 4.60 9.71
N SER A 83 -0.61 3.64 9.92
CA SER A 83 -0.39 2.46 10.74
C SER A 83 -0.98 1.23 10.05
N ILE A 84 -0.53 0.05 10.46
CA ILE A 84 -1.17 -1.22 10.11
C ILE A 84 -1.46 -1.92 11.42
N ARG A 85 -2.75 -2.15 11.72
CA ARG A 85 -3.13 -3.00 12.85
C ARG A 85 -3.04 -4.45 12.43
N LYS A 86 -2.88 -5.37 13.41
CA LYS A 86 -3.01 -6.80 13.16
C LYS A 86 -4.43 -7.08 12.65
N THR A 87 -4.53 -7.25 11.35
CA THR A 87 -5.74 -7.65 10.64
C THR A 87 -5.40 -8.84 9.76
N SER A 88 -6.38 -9.70 9.52
CA SER A 88 -6.25 -10.74 8.52
C SER A 88 -6.14 -10.09 7.15
N ILE A 89 -5.11 -10.46 6.40
CA ILE A 89 -5.00 -10.16 4.97
C ILE A 89 -5.71 -11.26 4.18
N ARG A 90 -6.18 -10.92 2.98
CA ARG A 90 -6.73 -11.91 2.05
C ARG A 90 -5.57 -12.59 1.33
N THR A 91 -5.52 -13.91 1.44
CA THR A 91 -4.53 -14.75 0.75
C THR A 91 -5.15 -15.46 -0.44
N LEU A 92 -4.34 -15.71 -1.47
CA LEU A 92 -4.69 -16.50 -2.64
C LEU A 92 -4.17 -17.92 -2.48
N ASN A 93 -5.02 -18.90 -2.68
CA ASN A 93 -4.60 -20.30 -2.68
C ASN A 93 -4.00 -20.65 -4.05
N LEU A 94 -2.73 -21.04 -4.09
CA LEU A 94 -2.04 -21.36 -5.33
C LEU A 94 -2.71 -22.49 -6.10
N ASN A 95 -3.27 -23.47 -5.40
CA ASN A 95 -3.90 -24.65 -6.00
C ASN A 95 -5.29 -24.32 -6.59
N THR A 96 -6.07 -23.45 -5.94
CA THR A 96 -7.48 -23.20 -6.32
C THR A 96 -7.75 -21.85 -6.98
N ALA A 97 -6.89 -20.84 -6.80
CA ALA A 97 -7.11 -19.49 -7.35
C ALA A 97 -7.15 -19.50 -8.88
N THR A 98 -8.12 -18.84 -9.47
CA THR A 98 -8.25 -18.69 -10.92
C THR A 98 -7.13 -17.80 -11.49
N PHE A 99 -6.90 -17.88 -12.80
CA PHE A 99 -5.98 -16.97 -13.48
C PHE A 99 -6.34 -15.50 -13.22
N SER A 100 -7.64 -15.16 -13.23
CA SER A 100 -8.11 -13.80 -13.01
C SER A 100 -7.75 -13.29 -11.61
N GLU A 101 -7.96 -14.12 -10.58
CA GLU A 101 -7.63 -13.77 -9.19
C GLU A 101 -6.12 -13.59 -8.98
N LEU A 102 -5.30 -14.49 -9.55
CA LEU A 102 -3.85 -14.35 -9.53
C LEU A 102 -3.41 -13.07 -10.25
N ASN A 103 -3.94 -12.83 -11.45
CA ASN A 103 -3.56 -11.69 -12.27
C ASN A 103 -4.05 -10.33 -11.72
N ALA A 104 -5.08 -10.33 -10.88
CA ALA A 104 -5.52 -9.14 -10.16
C ALA A 104 -4.50 -8.68 -9.11
N HIS A 105 -3.71 -9.60 -8.56
CA HIS A 105 -2.74 -9.27 -7.52
C HIS A 105 -1.49 -8.56 -8.11
N PRO A 106 -1.01 -7.44 -7.52
CA PRO A 106 0.07 -6.63 -8.09
C PRO A 106 1.37 -7.38 -8.40
N TYR A 107 1.70 -8.39 -7.59
CA TYR A 107 2.94 -9.18 -7.72
C TYR A 107 2.80 -10.47 -8.53
N LEU A 108 1.61 -10.81 -9.04
CA LEU A 108 1.36 -12.07 -9.75
C LEU A 108 0.90 -11.86 -11.21
N LYS A 109 1.15 -10.69 -11.78
CA LYS A 109 0.60 -10.31 -13.08
C LYS A 109 1.17 -11.09 -14.27
N GLY A 110 0.31 -11.32 -15.26
CA GLY A 110 0.61 -11.77 -16.60
C GLY A 110 1.36 -13.11 -16.63
N PRO A 111 2.62 -13.15 -17.09
CA PRO A 111 3.36 -14.40 -17.25
C PRO A 111 3.48 -15.22 -15.97
N LEU A 112 3.53 -14.58 -14.79
CA LEU A 112 3.67 -15.31 -13.53
C LEU A 112 2.38 -16.02 -13.12
N ALA A 113 1.22 -15.35 -13.20
CA ALA A 113 -0.08 -16.00 -13.03
C ALA A 113 -0.26 -17.16 -14.03
N GLN A 114 0.16 -16.95 -15.28
CA GLN A 114 0.08 -17.98 -16.31
C GLN A 114 0.95 -19.19 -15.97
N ALA A 115 2.19 -18.98 -15.54
CA ALA A 115 3.09 -20.06 -15.12
C ALA A 115 2.51 -20.89 -13.96
N ILE A 116 1.90 -20.24 -12.96
CA ILE A 116 1.23 -20.92 -11.84
C ILE A 116 0.04 -21.77 -12.35
N CYS A 117 -0.76 -21.23 -13.27
CA CYS A 117 -1.86 -21.98 -13.90
C CYS A 117 -1.37 -23.17 -14.72
N ASP A 118 -0.27 -23.02 -15.46
CA ASP A 118 0.24 -24.06 -16.34
C ASP A 118 0.94 -25.18 -15.57
N LEU A 119 1.64 -24.86 -14.48
CA LEU A 119 2.14 -25.86 -13.53
C LEU A 119 0.99 -26.73 -13.00
N ARG A 120 -0.12 -26.12 -12.56
CA ARG A 120 -1.29 -26.86 -12.06
C ARG A 120 -1.96 -27.79 -13.08
N LYS A 121 -1.84 -27.49 -14.37
CA LYS A 121 -2.38 -28.36 -15.43
C LYS A 121 -1.52 -29.59 -15.66
N GLN A 122 -0.27 -29.59 -15.20
CA GLN A 122 0.60 -30.76 -15.31
C GLN A 122 0.02 -31.90 -14.46
N LYS A 123 0.04 -33.10 -15.03
CA LYS A 123 -0.54 -34.29 -14.37
C LYS A 123 0.14 -34.52 -13.02
N ASN A 124 -0.66 -34.63 -11.96
CA ASN A 124 -0.21 -34.83 -10.57
C ASN A 124 0.60 -33.67 -9.97
N TYR A 125 0.56 -32.46 -10.54
CA TYR A 125 1.19 -31.30 -9.93
C TYR A 125 0.24 -30.64 -8.92
N HIS A 126 0.72 -30.45 -7.70
CA HIS A 126 0.03 -29.78 -6.61
C HIS A 126 1.07 -29.05 -5.77
N PHE A 127 0.86 -27.76 -5.51
CA PHE A 127 1.74 -27.01 -4.63
C PHE A 127 1.57 -27.52 -3.20
N ASN A 128 2.62 -28.07 -2.61
CA ASN A 128 2.65 -28.50 -1.21
C ASN A 128 3.26 -27.44 -0.30
N SER A 129 4.02 -26.52 -0.89
CA SER A 129 4.73 -25.46 -0.18
C SER A 129 4.73 -24.19 -1.03
N VAL A 130 4.65 -23.03 -0.39
CA VAL A 130 4.78 -21.73 -1.08
C VAL A 130 6.17 -21.60 -1.70
N GLU A 131 7.16 -22.28 -1.13
CA GLU A 131 8.56 -22.35 -1.54
C GLU A 131 8.75 -22.77 -3.00
N GLU A 132 7.88 -23.64 -3.52
CA GLU A 132 7.93 -24.15 -4.89
C GLU A 132 7.79 -23.03 -5.93
N LEU A 133 7.21 -21.89 -5.57
CA LEU A 133 7.17 -20.71 -6.44
C LEU A 133 8.57 -20.23 -6.85
N ARG A 134 9.61 -20.50 -6.05
CA ARG A 134 11.00 -20.14 -6.39
C ARG A 134 11.55 -20.91 -7.59
N GLU A 135 10.93 -22.02 -7.94
CA GLU A 135 11.34 -22.83 -9.10
C GLU A 135 10.81 -22.25 -10.42
N ILE A 136 9.82 -21.35 -10.35
CA ILE A 136 9.30 -20.66 -11.52
C ILE A 136 10.40 -19.71 -12.04
N PRO A 137 10.83 -19.81 -13.31
CA PRO A 137 11.93 -18.98 -13.85
C PRO A 137 11.73 -17.47 -13.71
N LEU A 138 10.47 -17.01 -13.61
CA LEU A 138 10.09 -15.61 -13.44
C LEU A 138 10.13 -15.12 -11.98
N MET A 139 10.35 -16.03 -11.02
CA MET A 139 10.37 -15.73 -9.60
C MET A 139 11.79 -15.40 -9.14
N ASN A 140 12.02 -14.14 -8.77
CA ASN A 140 13.24 -13.74 -8.07
C ASN A 140 13.02 -13.65 -6.54
N ALA A 141 14.10 -13.60 -5.78
CA ALA A 141 14.05 -13.58 -4.32
C ALA A 141 13.31 -12.37 -3.74
N GLU A 142 13.33 -11.22 -4.41
CA GLU A 142 12.60 -10.04 -3.96
C GLU A 142 11.10 -10.20 -4.16
N LEU A 143 10.69 -10.62 -5.35
CA LEU A 143 9.30 -10.87 -5.69
C LEU A 143 8.71 -11.93 -4.77
N PHE A 144 9.44 -13.02 -4.53
CA PHE A 144 9.05 -14.06 -3.59
C PHE A 144 8.78 -13.48 -2.20
N ARG A 145 9.69 -12.66 -1.66
CA ARG A 145 9.51 -12.03 -0.33
C ARG A 145 8.28 -11.12 -0.29
N LYS A 146 7.95 -10.46 -1.40
CA LYS A 146 6.78 -9.58 -1.50
C LYS A 146 5.49 -10.37 -1.59
N ILE A 147 5.46 -11.46 -2.35
CA ILE A 147 4.24 -12.25 -2.55
C ILE A 147 3.98 -13.24 -1.42
N ALA A 148 5.00 -13.85 -0.80
CA ALA A 148 4.85 -14.91 0.21
C ALA A 148 3.78 -14.67 1.30
N PRO A 149 3.59 -13.44 1.84
CA PRO A 149 2.52 -13.18 2.80
C PRO A 149 1.10 -13.38 2.24
N TYR A 150 0.92 -13.27 0.92
CA TYR A 150 -0.37 -13.20 0.24
C TYR A 150 -0.82 -14.52 -0.38
N ILE A 151 -0.11 -15.62 -0.12
CA ILE A 151 -0.34 -16.89 -0.80
C ILE A 151 -0.33 -18.05 0.18
N THR A 152 -1.11 -19.07 -0.16
CA THR A 152 -1.28 -20.30 0.62
C THR A 152 -1.38 -21.50 -0.32
N VAL A 153 -1.24 -22.70 0.22
CA VAL A 153 -1.27 -23.98 -0.53
C VAL A 153 -2.29 -24.98 0.01
N ASN A 154 -3.06 -24.57 1.01
CA ASN A 154 -3.91 -25.43 1.85
C ASN A 154 -5.16 -25.98 1.15
#